data_AF-A0AA35RMW1-F1
#
_entry.id   AF-A0AA35RMW1-F1
#
_cell.length_a   1.000
_cell.length_b   1.000
_cell.length_c   1.000
_cell.angle_alpha   90.00
_cell.angle_beta   90.00
_cell.angle_gamma   90.00
#
_symmetry.space_group_name_H-M   'P 1'
#
loop_
_entity.id
_entity.type
_entity.pdbx_description
1 polymer ?
#
loop_
_entity_poly.entity_id
_entity_poly.type
_entity_poly.pdbx_seq_one_letter_code
_entity_poly.pdbx_strand_id
1 'polypeptide(L)'
;MVHSEISGPIITPHALPLFREDQPKSMKRRREKERADPKLSHKPETPAPGKGVGGRIGTGSSLGSYVRKIRAVENVDLDEDPREALLKYDKSAKENPFWIAPAYMGTQPKPLFQEAEDSDED
;
A
#
# COMPACT_ATOMS: atom_id res chain seq x y z
N MET A 1 -12.58 3.78 46.32
CA MET A 1 -13.49 2.85 45.64
C MET A 1 -14.66 3.67 45.11
N VAL A 2 -14.58 4.12 43.85
CA VAL A 2 -15.60 4.98 43.24
C VAL A 2 -16.68 4.05 42.68
N HIS A 3 -17.89 4.18 43.17
CA HIS A 3 -19.03 3.40 42.70
C HIS A 3 -19.42 3.94 41.32
N SER A 4 -19.22 3.13 40.28
CA SER A 4 -19.71 3.42 38.93
C SER A 4 -21.24 3.35 38.93
N GLU A 5 -21.89 4.48 38.75
CA GLU A 5 -23.33 4.56 38.53
C GLU A 5 -23.73 3.75 37.29
N ILE A 6 -24.66 2.81 37.46
CA ILE A 6 -25.21 2.02 36.36
C ILE A 6 -26.22 2.91 35.62
N SER A 7 -25.73 3.72 34.68
CA SER A 7 -26.55 4.55 33.81
C SER A 7 -27.14 3.70 32.67
N GLY A 8 -28.19 2.94 32.97
CA GLY A 8 -29.06 2.30 31.98
C GLY A 8 -30.23 3.21 31.57
N PRO A 9 -30.81 3.05 30.36
CA PRO A 9 -31.94 3.85 29.93
C PRO A 9 -33.18 3.64 30.81
N ILE A 10 -33.82 4.73 31.22
CA ILE A 10 -35.05 4.72 32.03
C ILE A 10 -36.25 4.51 31.09
N ILE A 11 -36.88 3.33 31.14
CA ILE A 11 -38.04 3.00 30.30
C ILE A 11 -39.32 3.37 31.05
N THR A 12 -40.07 4.33 30.54
CA THR A 12 -41.37 4.74 31.08
C THR A 12 -42.53 4.02 30.37
N PRO A 13 -43.31 3.15 31.05
CA PRO A 13 -44.30 2.29 30.41
C PRO A 13 -45.57 3.03 29.90
N HIS A 14 -45.84 4.24 30.38
CA HIS A 14 -47.04 5.02 30.05
C HIS A 14 -46.76 6.46 29.58
N ALA A 15 -45.59 6.72 29.02
CA ALA A 15 -45.31 8.02 28.42
C ALA A 15 -46.06 8.17 27.08
N LEU A 16 -46.49 9.39 26.75
CA LEU A 16 -47.04 9.67 25.42
C LEU A 16 -45.98 9.32 24.35
N PRO A 17 -46.39 8.90 23.14
CA PRO A 17 -45.46 8.58 22.05
C PRO A 17 -44.46 9.70 21.74
N LEU A 18 -44.84 10.96 21.99
CA LEU A 18 -43.99 12.14 21.82
C LEU A 18 -42.75 12.16 22.74
N PHE A 19 -42.79 11.47 23.89
CA PHE A 19 -41.68 11.39 24.86
C PHE A 19 -40.93 10.06 24.79
N ARG A 20 -41.27 9.20 23.82
CA ARG A 20 -40.58 7.93 23.63
C ARG A 20 -39.29 8.18 22.87
N GLU A 21 -38.16 7.96 23.53
CA GLU A 21 -36.85 7.94 22.86
C GLU A 21 -36.76 6.72 21.91
N ASP A 22 -36.36 6.95 20.67
CA ASP A 22 -36.09 5.90 19.69
C ASP A 22 -34.81 5.14 20.06
N GLN A 23 -34.94 4.20 21.00
CA GLN A 23 -33.80 3.39 21.42
C GLN A 23 -33.52 2.26 20.42
N PRO A 24 -32.29 2.14 19.91
CA PRO A 24 -31.95 1.07 18.99
C PRO A 24 -31.97 -0.26 19.73
N LYS A 25 -32.79 -1.20 19.24
CA LYS A 25 -32.94 -2.56 19.78
C LYS A 25 -31.63 -3.36 19.87
N SER A 26 -30.56 -2.95 19.18
CA SER A 26 -29.25 -3.59 19.21
C SER A 26 -28.12 -2.60 18.96
N MET A 27 -27.09 -2.63 19.81
CA MET A 27 -25.85 -1.88 19.63
C MET A 27 -25.11 -2.23 18.34
N LYS A 28 -25.23 -3.48 17.86
CA LYS A 28 -24.62 -3.91 16.58
C LYS A 28 -25.25 -3.19 15.40
N ARG A 29 -26.59 -3.16 15.35
CA ARG A 29 -27.35 -2.47 14.29
C ARG A 29 -27.12 -0.97 14.31
N ARG A 30 -26.99 -0.36 15.50
CA ARG A 30 -26.62 1.05 15.65
C ARG A 30 -25.26 1.34 15.02
N ARG A 31 -24.24 0.57 15.37
CA ARG A 31 -22.88 0.73 14.84
C ARG A 31 -22.77 0.51 13.33
N GLU A 32 -23.53 -0.43 12.77
CA GLU A 32 -23.58 -0.65 11.32
C GLU A 32 -24.21 0.53 10.59
N LYS A 33 -25.30 1.10 11.13
CA LYS A 33 -25.94 2.30 10.59
C LYS A 33 -25.00 3.51 10.66
N GLU A 34 -24.36 3.73 11.82
CA GLU A 34 -23.38 4.82 11.99
C GLU A 34 -22.21 4.71 11.01
N ARG A 35 -21.76 3.48 10.67
CA ARG A 35 -20.72 3.25 9.67
C ARG A 35 -21.15 3.44 8.23
N ALA A 36 -22.45 3.29 7.93
CA ALA A 36 -23.01 3.52 6.62
C ALA A 36 -23.05 5.02 6.27
N ASP A 37 -23.23 5.87 7.29
CA ASP A 37 -23.29 7.31 7.12
C ASP A 37 -21.88 7.91 6.91
N PRO A 38 -21.57 8.54 5.77
CA PRO A 38 -20.22 8.98 5.43
C PRO A 38 -19.73 10.12 6.33
N LYS A 39 -20.63 11.00 6.78
CA LYS A 39 -20.30 12.13 7.66
C LYS A 39 -19.97 11.68 9.08
N LEU A 40 -20.70 10.70 9.60
CA LEU A 40 -20.53 10.21 10.98
C LEU A 40 -19.36 9.23 11.09
N SER A 41 -19.18 8.40 10.07
CA SER A 41 -18.13 7.38 10.00
C SER A 41 -16.76 7.94 9.59
N HIS A 42 -16.71 9.17 9.06
CA HIS A 42 -15.52 9.73 8.38
C HIS A 42 -14.90 8.74 7.39
N LYS A 43 -15.74 7.94 6.73
CA LYS A 43 -15.28 6.87 5.84
C LYS A 43 -14.67 7.51 4.59
N PRO A 44 -13.43 7.16 4.21
CA PRO A 44 -12.87 7.58 2.94
C PRO A 44 -13.80 7.21 1.80
N GLU A 45 -13.88 8.07 0.80
CA GLU A 45 -14.67 7.79 -0.39
C GLU A 45 -14.13 6.54 -1.06
N THR A 46 -15.00 5.55 -1.26
CA THR A 46 -14.61 4.31 -1.93
C THR A 46 -14.28 4.59 -3.40
N PRO A 47 -13.35 3.84 -4.02
CA PRO A 47 -13.12 3.91 -5.45
C PRO A 47 -14.45 3.78 -6.20
N ALA A 48 -14.71 4.68 -7.14
CA ALA A 48 -15.98 4.69 -7.87
C ALA A 48 -16.04 3.43 -8.75
N PRO A 49 -17.00 2.52 -8.52
CA PRO A 49 -17.12 1.34 -9.36
C PRO A 49 -17.66 1.74 -10.74
N GLY A 50 -16.95 1.35 -11.81
CA GLY A 50 -17.42 1.50 -13.19
C GLY A 50 -16.72 2.59 -14.00
N LYS A 51 -17.42 3.11 -15.02
CA LYS A 51 -16.88 4.13 -15.95
C LYS A 51 -16.69 5.46 -15.21
N GLY A 52 -15.53 6.08 -15.39
CA GLY A 52 -15.22 7.35 -14.73
C GLY A 52 -16.19 8.45 -15.14
N VAL A 53 -16.80 9.13 -14.16
CA VAL A 53 -17.71 10.26 -14.36
C VAL A 53 -17.28 11.39 -13.42
N GLY A 54 -17.41 12.64 -13.88
CA GLY A 54 -17.17 13.83 -13.04
C GLY A 54 -15.71 14.08 -12.66
N GLY A 55 -14.76 13.73 -13.53
CA GLY A 55 -13.31 13.92 -13.28
C GLY A 55 -12.63 12.81 -12.49
N ARG A 56 -13.39 11.80 -12.04
CA ARG A 56 -12.85 10.60 -11.38
C ARG A 56 -12.48 9.56 -12.44
N ILE A 57 -11.28 8.98 -12.33
CA ILE A 57 -10.85 7.88 -13.20
C ILE A 57 -11.53 6.59 -12.73
N GLY A 58 -12.37 6.04 -13.58
CA GLY A 58 -13.04 4.77 -13.33
C GLY A 58 -12.13 3.58 -13.57
N THR A 59 -12.45 2.45 -12.94
CA THR A 59 -11.67 1.22 -13.07
C THR A 59 -12.04 0.52 -14.39
N GLY A 60 -11.14 0.57 -15.38
CA GLY A 60 -11.15 -0.35 -16.51
C GLY A 60 -11.86 0.09 -17.78
N SER A 61 -12.36 1.32 -17.89
CA SER A 61 -13.04 1.78 -19.11
C SER A 61 -12.15 2.48 -20.14
N SER A 62 -10.88 2.76 -19.80
CA SER A 62 -9.96 3.49 -20.69
C SER A 62 -8.90 2.57 -21.28
N LEU A 63 -8.47 2.88 -22.51
CA LEU A 63 -7.34 2.18 -23.14
C LEU A 63 -6.08 2.22 -22.25
N GLY A 64 -5.84 3.34 -21.57
CA GLY A 64 -4.72 3.46 -20.62
C GLY A 64 -4.82 2.45 -19.46
N SER A 65 -6.01 2.23 -18.90
CA SER A 65 -6.25 1.19 -17.88
C SER A 65 -6.04 -0.21 -18.44
N TYR A 66 -6.43 -0.45 -19.69
CA TYR A 66 -6.24 -1.74 -20.36
C TYR A 66 -4.77 -2.05 -20.66
N VAL A 67 -4.01 -1.09 -21.23
CA VAL A 67 -2.57 -1.23 -21.47
C VAL A 67 -1.81 -1.41 -20.17
N ARG A 68 -2.19 -0.69 -19.10
CA ARG A 68 -1.61 -0.90 -17.77
C ARG A 68 -1.87 -2.31 -17.24
N LYS A 69 -3.06 -2.86 -17.46
CA LYS A 69 -3.39 -4.24 -17.06
C LYS A 69 -2.55 -5.26 -17.82
N ILE A 70 -2.32 -5.05 -19.11
CA ILE A 70 -1.45 -5.93 -19.93
C ILE A 70 -0.01 -5.84 -19.45
N ARG A 71 0.55 -4.62 -19.36
CA ARG A 71 1.95 -4.43 -18.93
C ARG A 71 2.21 -4.85 -17.49
N ALA A 72 1.22 -4.74 -16.60
CA ALA A 72 1.36 -5.23 -15.22
C ALA A 72 1.59 -6.75 -15.16
N VAL A 73 1.19 -7.50 -16.18
CA VAL A 73 1.47 -8.95 -16.28
C VAL A 73 2.87 -9.20 -16.85
N GLU A 74 3.42 -8.27 -17.63
CA GLU A 74 4.73 -8.39 -18.30
C GLU A 74 5.90 -7.85 -17.47
N ASN A 75 5.66 -6.99 -16.50
CA ASN A 75 6.71 -6.39 -15.67
C ASN A 75 7.17 -7.38 -14.58
N VAL A 76 8.02 -8.32 -14.97
CA VAL A 76 8.78 -9.19 -14.06
C VAL A 76 9.88 -8.40 -13.32
N ASP A 77 10.28 -7.25 -13.86
CA ASP A 77 11.47 -6.51 -13.42
C ASP A 77 11.19 -5.40 -12.38
N LEU A 78 9.94 -5.20 -11.95
CA LEU A 78 9.61 -4.16 -10.96
C LEU A 78 10.04 -4.50 -9.53
N ASP A 79 10.21 -5.80 -9.26
CA ASP A 79 10.54 -6.33 -7.93
C ASP A 79 12.02 -6.72 -7.80
N GLU A 80 12.83 -6.61 -8.87
CA GLU A 80 14.28 -6.89 -8.79
C GLU A 80 15.01 -5.69 -8.17
N ASP A 81 15.77 -5.94 -7.09
CA ASP A 81 16.65 -4.94 -6.51
C ASP A 81 17.69 -4.50 -7.55
N PRO A 82 17.92 -3.19 -7.76
CA PRO A 82 18.77 -2.69 -8.84
C PRO A 82 20.23 -3.18 -8.71
N ARG A 83 20.66 -3.46 -7.47
CA ARG A 83 21.97 -4.03 -7.18
C ARG A 83 22.09 -5.45 -7.70
N GLU A 84 21.09 -6.29 -7.45
CA GLU A 84 21.12 -7.70 -7.84
C GLU A 84 21.03 -7.84 -9.36
N ALA A 85 20.20 -7.01 -10.00
CA ALA A 85 20.12 -6.92 -11.45
C ALA A 85 21.48 -6.59 -12.09
N LEU A 86 22.24 -5.65 -11.53
CA LEU A 86 23.61 -5.36 -11.99
C LEU A 86 24.57 -6.52 -11.72
N LEU A 87 24.50 -7.15 -10.54
CA LEU A 87 25.38 -8.26 -10.15
C LEU A 87 25.20 -9.50 -11.04
N LYS A 88 23.97 -9.75 -11.53
CA LYS A 88 23.64 -10.84 -12.45
C LYS A 88 24.51 -10.83 -13.71
N TYR A 89 24.89 -9.65 -14.20
CA TYR A 89 25.68 -9.47 -15.42
C TYR A 89 27.19 -9.35 -15.16
N ASP A 90 27.66 -9.38 -13.91
CA ASP A 90 29.10 -9.27 -13.60
C ASP A 90 29.93 -10.40 -14.23
N LYS A 91 29.42 -11.65 -14.17
CA LYS A 91 30.09 -12.82 -14.77
C LYS A 91 30.15 -12.71 -16.29
N SER A 92 29.04 -12.37 -16.94
CA SER A 92 28.98 -12.28 -18.40
C SER A 92 29.83 -11.13 -18.95
N ALA A 93 29.90 -10.01 -18.23
CA ALA A 93 30.74 -8.87 -18.59
C ALA A 93 32.24 -9.17 -18.49
N LYS A 94 32.65 -10.00 -17.52
CA LYS A 94 34.04 -10.45 -17.34
C LYS A 94 34.47 -11.47 -18.40
N GLU A 95 33.58 -12.39 -18.77
CA GLU A 95 33.87 -13.43 -19.76
C GLU A 95 33.98 -12.88 -21.19
N ASN A 96 33.10 -11.95 -21.57
CA ASN A 96 33.06 -11.39 -22.94
C ASN A 96 33.09 -9.85 -22.93
N PRO A 97 34.24 -9.25 -22.62
CA PRO A 97 34.39 -7.80 -22.63
C PRO A 97 34.38 -7.25 -24.06
N PHE A 98 33.27 -6.62 -24.49
CA PHE A 98 33.14 -6.11 -25.85
C PHE A 98 33.30 -4.58 -25.97
N TRP A 99 32.59 -3.80 -25.14
CA TRP A 99 32.49 -2.35 -25.36
C TRP A 99 33.54 -1.52 -24.62
N ILE A 100 33.76 -1.77 -23.33
CA ILE A 100 34.47 -0.83 -22.44
C ILE A 100 35.79 -1.44 -21.95
N ALA A 101 35.73 -2.66 -21.42
CA ALA A 101 36.88 -3.33 -20.83
C ALA A 101 38.12 -3.44 -21.75
N PRO A 102 38.01 -3.73 -23.07
CA PRO A 102 39.18 -3.82 -23.94
C PRO A 102 40.01 -2.53 -24.01
N ALA A 103 39.35 -1.37 -23.97
CA ALA A 103 40.01 -0.08 -24.07
C ALA A 103 40.78 0.27 -22.78
N TYR A 104 40.18 -0.01 -21.62
CA TYR A 104 40.77 0.37 -20.33
C TYR A 104 41.78 -0.64 -19.79
N MET A 105 41.81 -1.88 -20.29
CA MET A 105 42.79 -2.90 -19.88
C MET A 105 44.25 -2.43 -20.01
N GLY A 106 44.58 -1.64 -21.03
CA GLY A 106 45.94 -1.17 -21.26
C GLY A 106 46.31 0.11 -20.49
N THR A 107 45.33 0.97 -20.23
CA THR A 107 45.58 2.32 -19.70
C THR A 107 45.26 2.46 -18.21
N GLN A 108 44.59 1.47 -17.61
CA GLN A 108 44.17 1.55 -16.23
C GLN A 108 45.36 1.36 -15.27
N PRO A 109 45.65 2.35 -14.41
CA PRO A 109 46.69 2.19 -13.40
C PRO A 109 46.26 1.13 -12.38
N LYS A 110 47.24 0.37 -11.88
CA LYS A 110 46.99 -0.60 -10.80
C LYS A 110 46.63 0.18 -9.53
N PRO A 111 45.44 -0.05 -8.95
CA PRO A 111 45.07 0.63 -7.72
C PRO A 111 45.95 0.13 -6.57
N LEU A 112 46.51 1.06 -5.81
CA LEU A 112 47.24 0.80 -4.58
C LEU A 112 46.27 1.03 -3.42
N PHE A 113 45.49 0.00 -3.09
CA PHE A 113 44.67 0.01 -1.89
C PHE A 113 45.47 -0.55 -0.72
N GLN A 114 45.20 -0.03 0.48
CA GLN A 114 45.68 -0.67 1.69
C GLN A 114 44.97 -2.03 1.81
N GLU A 115 45.73 -3.09 2.07
CA GLU A 115 45.17 -4.40 2.35
C GLU A 115 44.23 -4.24 3.54
N ALA A 116 42.97 -4.67 3.37
CA ALA A 116 42.05 -4.73 4.50
C ALA A 116 42.63 -5.78 5.44
N GLU A 117 43.02 -5.37 6.66
CA GLU A 117 43.23 -6.33 7.74
C GLU A 117 41.92 -7.10 7.88
N ASP A 118 41.96 -8.41 7.62
CA ASP A 118 40.89 -9.33 7.94
C ASP A 118 40.65 -9.24 9.45
N SER A 119 39.72 -8.37 9.86
CA SER A 119 39.24 -8.31 11.24
C SER A 119 38.32 -9.51 11.47
N ASP A 120 38.91 -10.69 11.53
CA ASP A 120 38.32 -11.89 12.13
C ASP A 120 38.40 -11.78 13.67
N GLU A 121 37.75 -10.79 14.27
CA GLU A 121 37.51 -10.70 15.72
C GLU A 121 36.11 -10.11 15.99
N ASP A 122 35.10 -10.99 15.91
CA ASP A 122 33.86 -11.12 16.75
C ASP A 122 32.68 -11.77 15.99
#